data_AF-A0AAD6WRF0-F1
#
_entry.id   AF-A0AAD6WRF0-F1
#
_cell.length_a   1.000
_cell.length_b   1.000
_cell.length_c   1.000
_cell.angle_alpha   90.00
_cell.angle_beta   90.00
_cell.angle_gamma   90.00
#
_symmetry.space_group_name_H-M   'P 1'
#
loop_
_entity.id
_entity.type
_entity.pdbx_description
1 polymer ?
#
loop_
_entity_poly.entity_id
_entity_poly.type
_entity_poly.pdbx_seq_one_letter_code
_entity_poly.pdbx_strand_id
1 'polypeptide(L)'
;DDVIVLSETSAVLDVLFQYMYRQQQPNLQLVEFLVFAGLAEAAEKYVVYSALPAVMFRVMRYLASHPLQVLDYAARHSHKELANEAARSTLGLMLAEAVKNLSP
;
A
#
# COMPACT_ATOMS: atom_id res chain seq x y z
N ASP A 1 -23.86 -21.21 12.73
CA ASP A 1 -22.63 -20.86 12.01
C ASP A 1 -22.99 -20.16 10.72
N ASP A 2 -22.80 -18.86 10.69
CA ASP A 2 -22.92 -18.06 9.47
C ASP A 2 -21.55 -18.00 8.81
N VAL A 3 -21.47 -18.43 7.55
CA VAL A 3 -20.24 -18.34 6.76
C VAL A 3 -20.04 -16.89 6.31
N ILE A 4 -19.01 -16.23 6.83
CA ILE A 4 -18.63 -14.88 6.40
C ILE A 4 -17.65 -15.00 5.24
N VAL A 5 -18.02 -14.44 4.09
CA VAL A 5 -17.14 -14.35 2.92
C VAL A 5 -16.29 -13.09 3.01
N LEU A 6 -14.97 -13.25 2.99
CA LEU A 6 -14.01 -12.16 2.96
C LEU A 6 -13.59 -11.87 1.51
N SER A 7 -13.43 -10.59 1.19
CA SER A 7 -13.00 -10.14 -0.15
C SER A 7 -11.49 -10.30 -0.35
N GLU A 8 -10.74 -10.41 0.74
CA GLU A 8 -9.29 -10.54 0.73
C GLU A 8 -8.86 -11.98 0.37
N THR A 9 -7.73 -12.11 -0.31
CA THR A 9 -7.13 -13.43 -0.58
C THR A 9 -6.58 -14.05 0.71
N SER A 10 -6.43 -15.37 0.74
CA SER A 10 -5.83 -16.07 1.89
C SER A 10 -4.44 -15.52 2.22
N ALA A 11 -3.61 -15.25 1.22
CA ALA A 11 -2.27 -14.70 1.42
C ALA A 11 -2.28 -13.32 2.09
N VAL A 12 -3.26 -12.46 1.78
CA VAL A 12 -3.43 -11.16 2.46
C VAL A 12 -3.84 -11.37 3.92
N LEU A 13 -4.81 -12.25 4.16
CA LEU A 13 -5.32 -12.55 5.50
C LEU A 13 -4.25 -13.20 6.38
N ASP A 14 -3.41 -14.08 5.83
CA ASP A 14 -2.31 -14.73 6.54
C ASP A 14 -1.31 -13.70 7.10
N VAL A 15 -1.03 -12.64 6.34
CA VAL A 15 -0.14 -11.56 6.81
C VAL A 15 -0.87 -10.66 7.82
N LEU A 16 -2.14 -10.32 7.57
CA LEU A 16 -2.94 -9.50 8.50
C LEU A 16 -3.08 -10.18 9.87
N PHE A 17 -3.33 -11.49 9.88
CA PHE A 17 -3.44 -12.29 11.09
C PHE A 17 -2.13 -12.39 11.87
N GLN A 18 -0.96 -12.28 11.21
CA GLN A 18 0.32 -12.14 11.90
C GLN A 18 0.40 -10.86 12.75
N TYR A 19 -0.26 -9.78 12.33
CA TYR A 19 -0.39 -8.57 13.14
C TYR A 19 -1.40 -8.67 14.27
N MET A 20 -2.42 -9.51 14.14
CA MET A 20 -3.54 -9.61 15.10
C MET A 20 -3.28 -10.61 16.23
N TYR A 21 -2.51 -11.67 15.96
CA TYR A 21 -2.21 -12.70 16.95
C TYR A 21 -0.90 -12.43 17.72
N ARG A 22 -0.73 -13.10 18.86
CA ARG A 22 0.49 -13.04 19.68
C ARG A 22 1.62 -13.84 19.06
N GLN A 23 2.17 -13.34 17.96
CA GLN A 23 3.29 -13.93 17.26
C GLN A 23 4.27 -12.87 16.77
N GLN A 24 5.37 -13.32 16.19
CA GLN A 24 6.35 -12.43 15.58
C GLN A 24 5.72 -11.70 14.39
N GLN A 25 5.96 -10.39 14.32
CA GLN A 25 5.46 -9.55 13.24
C GLN A 25 6.15 -9.91 11.91
N PRO A 26 5.41 -9.90 10.78
CA PRO A 26 5.95 -10.31 9.50
C PRO A 26 7.01 -9.30 9.02
N ASN A 27 8.03 -9.80 8.33
CA ASN A 27 8.94 -8.93 7.60
C ASN A 27 8.30 -8.49 6.29
N LEU A 28 7.71 -7.28 6.29
CA LEU A 28 7.04 -6.77 5.10
C LEU A 28 7.97 -6.69 3.88
N GLN A 29 9.31 -6.58 4.04
CA GLN A 29 10.27 -6.58 2.91
C GLN A 29 10.18 -7.82 2.02
N LEU A 30 9.76 -8.95 2.59
CA LEU A 30 9.63 -10.22 1.88
C LEU A 30 8.22 -10.43 1.30
N VAL A 31 7.29 -9.51 1.56
CA VAL A 31 5.92 -9.59 1.06
C VAL A 31 5.87 -9.00 -0.35
N GLU A 32 5.39 -9.81 -1.30
CA GLU A 32 5.18 -9.41 -2.69
C GLU A 32 4.25 -8.19 -2.78
N PHE A 33 4.45 -7.37 -3.81
CA PHE A 33 3.75 -6.09 -3.95
C PHE A 33 2.22 -6.23 -3.93
N LEU A 34 1.65 -7.20 -4.66
CA LEU A 34 0.19 -7.39 -4.71
C LEU A 34 -0.39 -7.84 -3.36
N VAL A 35 0.31 -8.71 -2.65
CA VAL A 35 -0.10 -9.14 -1.29
C VAL A 35 0.02 -7.97 -0.32
N PHE A 36 1.09 -7.18 -0.43
CA PHE A 36 1.26 -5.98 0.39
C PHE A 36 0.18 -4.93 0.12
N ALA A 37 -0.18 -4.69 -1.13
CA ALA A 37 -1.25 -3.75 -1.47
C ALA A 37 -2.59 -4.20 -0.85
N GLY A 38 -2.94 -5.49 -0.98
CA GLY A 38 -4.12 -6.04 -0.32
C GLY A 38 -4.06 -5.99 1.21
N LEU A 39 -2.89 -6.20 1.80
CA LEU A 39 -2.67 -6.03 3.24
C LEU A 39 -2.91 -4.59 3.67
N ALA A 40 -2.42 -3.61 2.90
CA ALA A 40 -2.60 -2.20 3.22
C ALA A 40 -4.08 -1.82 3.23
N GLU A 41 -4.84 -2.27 2.21
CA GLU A 41 -6.29 -2.11 2.15
C GLU A 41 -7.00 -2.75 3.35
N ALA A 42 -6.64 -3.99 3.67
CA ALA A 42 -7.26 -4.72 4.76
C ALA A 42 -6.95 -4.10 6.13
N ALA A 43 -5.71 -3.63 6.33
CA ALA A 43 -5.29 -2.99 7.58
C ALA A 43 -6.06 -1.69 7.84
N GLU A 44 -6.31 -0.88 6.80
CA GLU A 44 -7.16 0.32 6.88
C GLU A 44 -8.62 -0.06 7.10
N LYS A 45 -9.18 -0.97 6.28
CA LYS A 45 -10.58 -1.41 6.34
C LYS A 45 -10.98 -1.94 7.72
N TYR A 46 -10.14 -2.78 8.30
CA TYR A 46 -10.38 -3.41 9.60
C TYR A 46 -9.74 -2.64 10.77
N VAL A 47 -9.06 -1.53 10.49
CA VAL A 47 -8.37 -0.69 11.48
C VAL A 47 -7.45 -1.51 12.39
N VAL A 48 -6.60 -2.34 11.78
CA VAL A 48 -5.63 -3.18 12.50
C VAL A 48 -4.47 -2.30 12.97
N TYR A 49 -4.63 -1.68 14.13
CA TYR A 49 -3.69 -0.70 14.69
C TYR A 49 -2.25 -1.20 14.80
N SER A 50 -2.05 -2.51 15.03
CA SER A 50 -0.71 -3.11 15.07
C SER A 50 -0.02 -3.13 13.70
N ALA A 51 -0.77 -3.14 12.60
CA ALA A 51 -0.26 -3.18 11.23
C ALA A 51 -0.05 -1.79 10.62
N LEU A 52 -0.96 -0.84 10.91
CA LEU A 52 -1.03 0.47 10.25
C LEU A 52 0.32 1.22 10.19
N PRO A 53 1.12 1.34 11.28
CA PRO A 53 2.40 2.05 11.21
C PRO A 53 3.42 1.37 10.27
N ALA A 54 3.47 0.04 10.29
CA ALA A 54 4.41 -0.73 9.48
C ALA A 54 4.03 -0.69 8.00
N VAL A 55 2.73 -0.81 7.70
CA VAL A 55 2.16 -0.65 6.36
C VAL A 55 2.46 0.74 5.83
N MET A 56 2.12 1.79 6.59
CA MET A 56 2.31 3.18 6.16
C MET A 56 3.78 3.47 5.85
N PHE A 57 4.70 3.04 6.72
CA PHE A 57 6.13 3.19 6.47
C PHE A 57 6.57 2.53 5.15
N ARG A 58 6.02 1.36 4.82
CA ARG A 58 6.33 0.68 3.56
C ARG A 58 5.68 1.36 2.35
N VAL A 59 4.44 1.85 2.46
CA VAL A 59 3.78 2.64 1.40
C VAL A 59 4.64 3.86 1.04
N MET A 60 5.14 4.60 2.03
CA MET A 60 6.00 5.77 1.79
C MET A 60 7.29 5.40 1.03
N ARG A 61 7.85 4.20 1.25
CA ARG A 61 9.03 3.74 0.51
C ARG A 61 8.73 3.38 -0.94
N TYR A 62 7.48 3.08 -1.28
CA TYR A 62 7.06 2.85 -2.66
C TYR A 62 6.84 4.14 -3.44
N LEU A 63 6.81 5.30 -2.78
CA LEU A 63 6.54 6.59 -3.43
C LEU A 63 7.42 6.86 -4.64
N ALA A 64 8.71 6.50 -4.60
CA ALA A 64 9.64 6.74 -5.71
C ALA A 64 9.46 5.75 -6.87
N SER A 65 9.00 4.52 -6.61
CA SER A 65 8.93 3.45 -7.61
C SER A 65 7.52 3.21 -8.16
N HIS A 66 6.49 3.52 -7.38
CA HIS A 66 5.08 3.27 -7.67
C HIS A 66 4.21 4.47 -7.24
N PRO A 67 4.53 5.71 -7.63
CA PRO A 67 3.84 6.90 -7.12
C PRO A 67 2.35 6.93 -7.46
N LEU A 68 1.94 6.34 -8.59
CA LEU A 68 0.53 6.30 -8.96
C LEU A 68 -0.29 5.38 -8.04
N GLN A 69 0.26 4.21 -7.69
CA GLN A 69 -0.38 3.29 -6.74
C GLN A 69 -0.40 3.86 -5.33
N VAL A 70 0.68 4.56 -4.92
CA VAL A 70 0.72 5.27 -3.64
C VAL A 70 -0.30 6.43 -3.61
N LEU A 71 -0.46 7.15 -4.71
CA LEU A 71 -1.47 8.21 -4.85
C LEU A 71 -2.88 7.66 -4.71
N ASP A 72 -3.21 6.57 -5.41
CA ASP A 72 -4.53 5.91 -5.31
C ASP A 72 -4.83 5.48 -3.88
N TYR A 73 -3.89 4.76 -3.23
CA TYR A 73 -4.02 4.37 -1.83
C TYR A 73 -4.25 5.57 -0.91
N ALA A 74 -3.39 6.59 -1.01
CA ALA A 74 -3.45 7.75 -0.13
C ALA A 74 -4.75 8.55 -0.31
N ALA A 75 -5.25 8.66 -1.54
CA ALA A 75 -6.52 9.31 -1.84
C ALA A 75 -7.71 8.54 -1.25
N ARG A 76 -7.75 7.21 -1.40
CA ARG A 76 -8.85 6.37 -0.90
C ARG A 76 -8.93 6.35 0.63
N HIS A 77 -7.79 6.43 1.32
CA HIS A 77 -7.71 6.37 2.79
C HIS A 77 -7.49 7.75 3.45
N SER A 78 -7.69 8.84 2.70
CA SER A 78 -7.61 10.22 3.21
C SER A 78 -6.25 10.66 3.80
N HIS A 79 -5.15 10.06 3.35
CA HIS A 79 -3.77 10.44 3.70
C HIS A 79 -3.32 11.65 2.88
N LYS A 80 -3.86 12.83 3.19
CA LYS A 80 -3.73 14.05 2.36
C LYS A 80 -2.28 14.44 2.05
N GLU A 81 -1.39 14.43 3.03
CA GLU A 81 0.00 14.83 2.81
C GLU A 81 0.73 13.85 1.88
N LEU A 82 0.51 12.55 2.09
CA LEU A 82 1.04 11.50 1.22
C LEU A 82 0.45 11.58 -0.19
N ALA A 83 -0.85 11.85 -0.32
CA ALA A 83 -1.50 12.03 -1.61
C ALA A 83 -0.91 13.23 -2.37
N ASN A 84 -0.69 14.36 -1.69
CA ASN A 84 -0.04 15.54 -2.29
C ASN A 84 1.39 15.23 -2.75
N GLU A 85 2.15 14.49 -1.96
CA GLU A 85 3.50 14.08 -2.31
C GLU A 85 3.52 13.11 -3.50
N ALA A 86 2.64 12.12 -3.49
CA ALA A 86 2.50 11.14 -4.57
C ALA A 86 2.01 11.77 -5.88
N ALA A 87 1.12 12.77 -5.81
CA ALA A 87 0.68 13.53 -6.97
C ALA A 87 1.85 14.27 -7.63
N ARG A 88 2.70 14.95 -6.85
CA ARG A 88 3.91 15.62 -7.37
C ARG A 88 4.87 14.62 -8.03
N SER A 89 5.11 13.48 -7.38
CA SER A 89 5.98 12.41 -7.91
C SER A 89 5.44 11.86 -9.24
N THR A 90 4.13 11.61 -9.32
CA THR A 90 3.46 11.10 -10.53
C THR A 90 3.59 12.07 -11.71
N LEU A 91 3.33 13.35 -11.48
CA LEU A 91 3.47 14.39 -12.52
C LEU A 91 4.92 14.52 -13.00
N GLY A 92 5.88 14.43 -12.08
CA GLY A 92 7.31 14.46 -12.41
C GLY A 92 7.72 13.31 -13.34
N LEU A 93 7.25 12.09 -13.07
CA LEU A 93 7.52 10.94 -13.94
C LEU A 93 6.90 11.09 -15.32
N MET A 94 5.63 11.51 -15.40
CA MET A 94 4.95 11.72 -16.68
C MET A 94 5.65 12.78 -17.54
N LEU A 95 6.12 13.87 -16.92
CA LEU A 95 6.86 14.92 -17.62
C LEU A 95 8.21 14.41 -18.13
N ALA A 96 8.95 13.67 -17.30
CA ALA A 96 10.24 13.08 -17.69
C ALA A 96 10.08 12.10 -18.87
N GLU A 97 9.02 11.30 -18.85
CA GLU A 97 8.69 10.37 -19.93
C GLU A 97 8.27 11.11 -21.21
N ALA A 98 7.45 12.17 -21.10
CA ALA A 98 7.09 13.01 -22.24
C ALA A 98 8.33 13.67 -22.88
N VAL A 99 9.25 14.22 -22.08
CA VAL A 99 10.51 14.81 -22.58
C VAL A 99 11.37 13.77 -23.30
N LYS A 100 11.47 12.56 -22.75
CA LYS A 100 12.20 11.45 -23.39
C LYS A 100 11.61 11.10 -24.75
N ASN A 101 10.28 11.07 -24.88
CA ASN A 101 9.60 10.78 -26.13
C ASN A 101 9.68 11.92 -27.17
N LEU A 102 9.96 13.15 -26.72
CA LEU A 102 10.14 14.32 -27.58
C LEU A 102 11.61 14.55 -27.99
N SER A 103 12.55 13.85 -27.36
CA SER A 103 13.98 13.93 -27.70
C SER A 103 14.26 13.09 -28.96
N PRO A 104 14.93 13.65 -29.98
CA PRO A 104 15.20 12.95 -31.25
C PRO A 104 16.17 11.77 -31.12
#